data_AF-A0A151WVJ7-F1
#
_entry.id   AF-A0A151WVJ7-F1
#
_cell.length_a   1.000
_cell.length_b   1.000
_cell.length_c   1.000
_cell.angle_alpha   90.00
_cell.angle_beta   90.00
_cell.angle_gamma   90.00
#
_symmetry.space_group_name_H-M   'P 1'
#
loop_
_entity.id
_entity.type
_entity.pdbx_description
1 polymer ?
#
loop_
_entity_poly.entity_id
_entity_poly.type
_entity_poly.pdbx_seq_one_letter_code
_entity_poly.pdbx_strand_id
1 'polypeptide(L)'
;GEPSLVNQLFRTQRDSLEKLSWDQTILDFTKSIVRTGLPNELRTQLLSKFEIKEALLILGPPKLNRMLLSVLKASSTVSKRDEYQSLAQLQVAAALNALGMGLSYLTKPEVSSCLPEDAKSALSQIAEATQLLADHQYRLSLARRAFIKPALNLLGKSPADLAPIVAFRHFFRGRG
;
A
#
# COMPACT_ATOMS: atom_id res chain seq x y z
N GLY A 1 -24.00 -6.08 43.01
CA GLY A 1 -22.76 -6.80 42.67
C GLY A 1 -22.20 -6.17 41.42
N GLU A 2 -20.94 -5.78 41.43
CA GLU A 2 -20.28 -5.21 40.25
C GLU A 2 -20.29 -6.20 39.08
N PRO A 3 -20.44 -5.74 37.83
CA PRO A 3 -20.36 -6.62 36.67
C PRO A 3 -18.94 -7.20 36.55
N SER A 4 -18.87 -8.51 36.36
CA SER A 4 -17.64 -9.27 36.12
C SER A 4 -16.76 -8.60 35.04
N LEU A 5 -15.45 -8.47 35.33
CA LEU A 5 -14.42 -7.97 34.40
C LEU A 5 -14.42 -8.71 33.06
N VAL A 6 -14.84 -9.99 33.07
CA VAL A 6 -15.02 -10.82 31.87
C VAL A 6 -16.16 -10.30 30.99
N ASN A 7 -17.26 -9.80 31.57
CA ASN A 7 -18.35 -9.19 30.80
C ASN A 7 -17.98 -7.82 30.21
N GLN A 8 -16.96 -7.14 30.77
CA GLN A 8 -16.41 -5.91 30.18
C GLN A 8 -15.39 -6.21 29.08
N LEU A 9 -14.53 -7.21 29.27
CA LEU A 9 -13.48 -7.61 28.32
C LEU A 9 -14.02 -8.35 27.09
N PHE A 10 -15.15 -9.06 27.23
CA PHE A 10 -15.79 -9.85 26.17
C PHE A 10 -17.16 -9.32 25.76
N ARG A 11 -17.47 -8.04 26.03
CA ARG A 11 -18.42 -7.33 25.17
C ARG A 11 -17.82 -7.37 23.78
N THR A 12 -18.26 -8.34 22.97
CA THR A 12 -18.29 -8.19 21.52
C THR A 12 -18.71 -6.76 21.26
N GLN A 13 -17.80 -6.00 20.67
CA GLN A 13 -18.00 -4.64 20.21
C GLN A 13 -19.11 -4.67 19.14
N ARG A 14 -20.35 -4.86 19.60
CA ARG A 14 -21.60 -4.53 18.91
C ARG A 14 -21.99 -3.09 19.20
N ASP A 15 -21.22 -2.39 20.02
CA ASP A 15 -21.37 -0.97 20.18
C ASP A 15 -20.71 -0.31 18.95
N SER A 16 -21.55 0.04 17.97
CA SER A 16 -21.36 0.97 16.82
C SER A 16 -21.25 0.44 15.38
N LEU A 17 -21.52 -0.84 15.08
CA LEU A 17 -21.64 -1.25 13.66
C LEU A 17 -22.88 -0.63 12.97
N GLU A 18 -23.81 -0.08 13.75
CA GLU A 18 -25.03 0.60 13.27
C GLU A 18 -24.78 1.94 12.57
N LYS A 19 -23.54 2.46 12.50
CA LYS A 19 -23.23 3.78 11.87
C LYS A 19 -22.31 3.70 10.64
N LEU A 20 -22.15 2.53 10.02
CA LEU A 20 -21.31 2.34 8.83
C LEU A 20 -22.15 2.12 7.56
N SER A 21 -23.10 3.03 7.27
CA SER A 21 -23.75 3.07 5.96
C SER A 21 -22.87 3.85 5.00
N TRP A 22 -22.39 3.21 3.94
CA TRP A 22 -21.74 3.91 2.84
C TRP A 22 -22.73 4.89 2.21
N ASP A 23 -22.28 6.11 1.92
CA ASP A 23 -23.00 6.95 0.98
C ASP A 23 -23.17 6.19 -0.36
N GLN A 24 -24.36 6.28 -0.94
CA GLN A 24 -24.71 5.49 -2.13
C GLN A 24 -23.82 5.84 -3.33
N THR A 25 -23.44 7.12 -3.48
CA THR A 25 -22.55 7.57 -4.55
C THR A 25 -21.15 6.99 -4.37
N ILE A 26 -20.64 7.01 -3.14
CA ILE A 26 -19.33 6.40 -2.81
C ILE A 26 -19.36 4.90 -3.10
N LEU A 27 -20.43 4.20 -2.69
CA LEU A 27 -20.59 2.77 -2.91
C LEU A 27 -20.64 2.41 -4.39
N ASP A 28 -21.43 3.12 -5.18
CA ASP A 28 -21.59 2.83 -6.59
C ASP A 28 -20.33 3.18 -7.39
N PHE A 29 -19.66 4.28 -7.05
CA PHE A 29 -18.35 4.61 -7.59
C PHE A 29 -17.33 3.50 -7.30
N THR A 30 -17.20 3.08 -6.04
CA THR A 30 -16.24 2.01 -5.68
C THR A 30 -16.56 0.70 -6.38
N LYS A 31 -17.84 0.30 -6.45
CA LYS A 31 -18.27 -0.89 -7.20
C LYS A 31 -17.90 -0.80 -8.68
N SER A 32 -18.06 0.36 -9.30
CA SER A 32 -17.67 0.59 -10.69
C SER A 32 -16.17 0.40 -10.87
N ILE A 33 -15.35 1.10 -10.08
CA ILE A 33 -13.89 1.03 -10.18
C ILE A 33 -13.34 -0.37 -9.91
N VAL A 34 -13.92 -1.13 -8.98
CA VAL A 34 -13.51 -2.53 -8.73
C VAL A 34 -13.73 -3.42 -9.96
N ARG A 35 -14.80 -3.16 -10.74
CA ARG A 35 -15.14 -3.97 -11.92
C ARG A 35 -14.36 -3.57 -13.17
N THR A 36 -14.20 -2.27 -13.39
CA THR A 36 -13.66 -1.74 -14.65
C THR A 36 -12.24 -1.21 -14.52
N GLY A 37 -11.75 -1.01 -13.30
CA GLY A 37 -10.57 -0.21 -13.03
C GLY A 37 -10.81 1.29 -13.23
N LEU A 38 -9.81 2.09 -12.86
CA LEU A 38 -9.77 3.52 -13.18
C LEU A 38 -9.56 3.74 -14.69
N PRO A 39 -10.15 4.80 -15.28
CA PRO A 39 -9.75 5.28 -16.60
C PRO A 39 -8.24 5.56 -16.66
N ASN A 40 -7.61 5.30 -17.80
CA ASN A 40 -6.14 5.39 -17.95
C ASN A 40 -5.64 6.81 -17.72
N GLU A 41 -6.36 7.80 -18.22
CA GLU A 41 -6.07 9.22 -18.10
C GLU A 41 -6.11 9.64 -16.63
N LEU A 42 -7.20 9.28 -15.92
CA LEU A 42 -7.37 9.56 -14.50
C LEU A 42 -6.30 8.87 -13.65
N ARG A 43 -6.02 7.59 -13.91
CA ARG A 43 -4.96 6.86 -13.21
C ARG A 43 -3.61 7.58 -13.38
N THR A 44 -3.26 7.94 -14.60
CA THR A 44 -1.98 8.60 -14.91
C THR A 44 -1.89 9.96 -14.22
N GLN A 45 -2.97 10.75 -14.25
CA GLN A 45 -3.05 12.03 -13.58
C GLN A 45 -2.85 11.89 -12.06
N LEU A 46 -3.52 10.92 -11.42
CA LEU A 46 -3.39 10.68 -9.98
C LEU A 46 -1.99 10.20 -9.60
N LEU A 47 -1.40 9.29 -10.38
CA LEU A 47 -0.04 8.81 -10.17
C LEU A 47 1.00 9.93 -10.30
N SER A 48 0.80 10.85 -11.24
CA SER A 48 1.66 12.02 -11.40
C SER A 48 1.49 13.02 -10.25
N LYS A 49 0.25 13.29 -9.85
CA LYS A 49 -0.07 14.21 -8.75
C LYS A 49 0.52 13.76 -7.42
N PHE A 50 0.49 12.45 -7.16
CA PHE A 50 0.97 11.85 -5.92
C PHE A 50 2.26 11.05 -6.12
N GLU A 51 3.10 11.50 -7.05
CA GLU A 51 4.39 10.89 -7.34
C GLU A 51 5.25 10.74 -6.08
N ILE A 52 5.97 9.63 -6.00
CA ILE A 52 6.84 9.28 -4.89
C ILE A 52 8.24 9.87 -5.10
N LYS A 53 8.59 10.86 -4.29
CA LYS A 53 9.88 11.57 -4.35
C LYS A 53 10.69 11.39 -3.07
N GLU A 54 12.01 11.51 -3.19
CA GLU A 54 12.95 11.63 -2.06
C GLU A 54 12.74 10.61 -0.92
N ALA A 55 12.37 11.08 0.28
CA ALA A 55 12.15 10.26 1.46
C ALA A 55 11.05 9.20 1.27
N LEU A 56 10.10 9.44 0.36
CA LEU A 56 9.01 8.52 0.07
C LEU A 56 9.42 7.38 -0.86
N LEU A 57 10.62 7.40 -1.45
CA LEU A 57 11.10 6.35 -2.37
C LEU A 57 11.05 4.95 -1.74
N ILE A 58 11.06 4.84 -0.41
CA ILE A 58 10.86 3.59 0.32
C ILE A 58 9.45 3.01 0.16
N LEU A 59 8.44 3.83 -0.16
CA LEU A 59 7.08 3.39 -0.43
C LEU A 59 6.96 2.79 -1.83
N GLY A 60 7.80 3.21 -2.79
CA GLY A 60 7.73 2.77 -4.18
C GLY A 60 8.24 1.35 -4.46
N PRO A 61 7.97 0.81 -5.65
CA PRO A 61 8.57 -0.45 -6.09
C PRO A 61 10.10 -0.31 -6.16
N PRO A 62 10.88 -1.31 -5.68
CA PRO A 62 12.32 -1.30 -5.93
C PRO A 62 12.59 -1.42 -7.44
N LYS A 63 13.53 -0.60 -7.94
CA LYS A 63 13.99 -0.67 -9.33
C LYS A 63 14.80 -1.93 -9.52
N LEU A 64 14.42 -2.82 -10.45
CA LEU A 64 15.18 -4.04 -10.74
C LEU A 64 16.61 -3.75 -11.24
N ASN A 65 17.58 -4.57 -10.83
CA ASN A 65 18.94 -4.55 -11.37
C ASN A 65 18.92 -4.93 -12.87
N ARG A 66 19.74 -4.27 -13.70
CA ARG A 66 19.88 -4.54 -15.14
C ARG A 66 20.18 -6.01 -15.47
N MET A 67 20.96 -6.70 -14.64
CA MET A 67 21.25 -8.14 -14.81
C MET A 67 20.05 -9.03 -14.55
N LEU A 68 19.10 -8.61 -13.72
CA LEU A 68 17.86 -9.34 -13.47
C LEU A 68 16.83 -9.06 -14.55
N LEU A 69 16.84 -7.83 -15.09
CA LEU A 69 16.01 -7.49 -16.23
C LEU A 69 16.33 -8.36 -17.45
N SER A 70 17.61 -8.67 -17.73
CA SER A 70 17.95 -9.54 -18.87
C SER A 70 17.45 -10.98 -18.69
N VAL A 71 17.54 -11.53 -17.47
CA VAL A 71 17.02 -12.88 -17.17
C VAL A 71 15.49 -12.93 -17.19
N LEU A 72 14.83 -11.94 -16.59
CA LEU A 72 13.36 -11.88 -16.58
C LEU A 72 12.78 -11.63 -17.98
N LYS A 73 13.49 -10.89 -18.84
CA LYS A 73 13.12 -10.67 -20.25
C LYS A 73 13.28 -11.90 -21.13
N ALA A 74 13.96 -12.95 -20.67
CA ALA A 74 14.02 -14.23 -21.40
C ALA A 74 12.63 -14.91 -21.49
N SER A 75 11.68 -14.53 -20.64
CA SER A 75 10.28 -14.95 -20.73
C SER A 75 9.34 -13.74 -20.73
N SER A 76 8.60 -13.56 -21.82
CA SER A 76 7.63 -12.45 -21.96
C SER A 76 6.57 -12.46 -20.87
N THR A 77 6.09 -13.65 -20.46
CA THR A 77 5.14 -13.83 -19.36
C THR A 77 5.72 -13.39 -18.03
N VAL A 78 6.98 -13.74 -17.76
CA VAL A 78 7.67 -13.37 -16.52
C VAL A 78 7.88 -11.86 -16.44
N SER A 79 8.32 -11.26 -17.56
CA SER A 79 8.50 -9.82 -17.67
C SER A 79 7.18 -9.05 -17.47
N LYS A 80 6.09 -9.45 -18.15
CA LYS A 80 4.77 -8.79 -17.99
C LYS A 80 4.24 -8.91 -16.56
N ARG A 81 4.45 -10.06 -15.91
CA ARG A 81 4.01 -10.25 -14.53
C ARG A 81 4.73 -9.33 -13.55
N ASP A 82 6.04 -9.16 -13.70
CA ASP A 82 6.80 -8.21 -12.87
C ASP A 82 6.36 -6.76 -13.11
N GLU A 83 6.10 -6.41 -14.37
CA GLU A 83 5.58 -5.09 -14.74
C GLU A 83 4.25 -4.78 -14.03
N TYR A 84 3.28 -5.70 -14.08
CA TYR A 84 2.01 -5.52 -13.37
C TYR A 84 2.20 -5.42 -11.85
N GLN A 85 3.09 -6.20 -11.26
CA GLN A 85 3.39 -6.10 -9.83
C GLN A 85 4.04 -4.75 -9.48
N SER A 86 4.95 -4.26 -10.32
CA SER A 86 5.57 -2.95 -10.14
C SER A 86 4.55 -1.81 -10.26
N LEU A 87 3.61 -1.91 -11.21
CA LEU A 87 2.52 -0.94 -11.38
C LEU A 87 1.56 -0.95 -10.18
N ALA A 88 1.20 -2.12 -9.67
CA ALA A 88 0.39 -2.24 -8.46
C ALA A 88 1.07 -1.61 -7.25
N GLN A 89 2.37 -1.88 -7.05
CA GLN A 89 3.17 -1.27 -6.00
C GLN A 89 3.25 0.26 -6.13
N LEU A 90 3.36 0.78 -7.36
CA LEU A 90 3.39 2.22 -7.61
C LEU A 90 2.04 2.87 -7.26
N GLN A 91 0.93 2.23 -7.61
CA GLN A 91 -0.41 2.75 -7.32
C GLN A 91 -0.70 2.78 -5.82
N VAL A 92 -0.32 1.74 -5.07
CA VAL A 92 -0.45 1.73 -3.60
C VAL A 92 0.45 2.79 -2.97
N ALA A 93 1.69 2.95 -3.47
CA ALA A 93 2.58 4.00 -2.97
C ALA A 93 1.99 5.41 -3.18
N ALA A 94 1.46 5.70 -4.37
CA ALA A 94 0.79 6.96 -4.67
C ALA A 94 -0.43 7.20 -3.76
N ALA A 95 -1.23 6.16 -3.49
CA ALA A 95 -2.34 6.24 -2.55
C ALA A 95 -1.87 6.58 -1.12
N LEU A 96 -0.81 5.93 -0.64
CA LEU A 96 -0.21 6.22 0.66
C LEU A 96 0.34 7.66 0.74
N ASN A 97 0.94 8.17 -0.33
CA ASN A 97 1.38 9.56 -0.39
C ASN A 97 0.19 10.53 -0.31
N ALA A 98 -0.87 10.29 -1.10
CA ALA A 98 -2.09 11.10 -1.08
C ALA A 98 -2.73 11.15 0.32
N LEU A 99 -2.86 9.99 0.97
CA LEU A 99 -3.39 9.86 2.33
C LEU A 99 -2.48 10.53 3.35
N GLY A 100 -1.18 10.30 3.29
CA GLY A 100 -0.20 10.91 4.18
C GLY A 100 -0.21 12.44 4.10
N MET A 101 -0.26 13.00 2.89
CA MET A 101 -0.40 14.45 2.70
C MET A 101 -1.71 14.98 3.30
N GLY A 102 -2.85 14.35 2.99
CA GLY A 102 -4.16 14.77 3.49
C GLY A 102 -4.28 14.69 5.01
N LEU A 103 -3.88 13.56 5.60
CA LEU A 103 -3.87 13.35 7.04
C LEU A 103 -2.95 14.36 7.74
N SER A 104 -1.78 14.66 7.17
CA SER A 104 -0.85 15.64 7.75
C SER A 104 -1.43 17.06 7.85
N TYR A 105 -2.37 17.43 6.98
CA TYR A 105 -3.11 18.69 7.13
C TYR A 105 -4.13 18.62 8.26
N LEU A 106 -4.86 17.51 8.36
CA LEU A 106 -5.98 17.35 9.29
C LEU A 106 -5.51 17.06 10.73
N THR A 107 -4.31 16.53 10.91
CA THR A 107 -3.73 16.21 12.23
C THR A 107 -2.93 17.37 12.85
N LYS A 108 -2.82 18.52 12.17
CA LYS A 108 -2.22 19.73 12.76
C LYS A 108 -3.00 20.13 14.02
N PRO A 109 -2.34 20.50 15.14
CA PRO A 109 -3.02 20.82 16.40
C PRO A 109 -4.11 21.88 16.25
N GLU A 110 -3.86 22.90 15.42
CA GLU A 110 -4.77 24.02 15.16
C GLU A 110 -6.01 23.58 14.37
N VAL A 111 -5.91 22.50 13.59
CA VAL A 111 -7.03 21.93 12.82
C VAL A 111 -7.76 20.88 13.65
N SER A 112 -7.02 19.93 14.21
CA SER A 112 -7.57 18.78 14.92
C SER A 112 -8.37 19.16 16.17
N SER A 113 -8.02 20.27 16.84
CA SER A 113 -8.77 20.77 18.00
C SER A 113 -10.15 21.32 17.63
N CYS A 114 -10.34 21.76 16.38
CA CYS A 114 -11.60 22.29 15.88
C CYS A 114 -12.52 21.23 15.25
N LEU A 115 -12.06 19.99 15.10
CA LEU A 115 -12.85 18.94 14.44
C LEU A 115 -13.94 18.39 15.36
N PRO A 116 -15.17 18.20 14.85
CA PRO A 116 -16.21 17.48 15.59
C PRO A 116 -15.83 15.99 15.77
N GLU A 117 -16.42 15.32 16.76
CA GLU A 117 -16.09 13.92 17.09
C GLU A 117 -16.35 12.93 15.94
N ASP A 118 -17.40 13.15 15.15
CA ASP A 118 -17.67 12.33 13.96
C ASP A 118 -16.52 12.48 12.91
N ALA A 119 -15.92 13.67 12.77
CA ALA A 119 -14.79 13.88 11.87
C ALA A 119 -13.51 13.24 12.41
N LYS A 120 -13.27 13.27 13.73
CA LYS A 120 -12.15 12.55 14.36
C LYS A 120 -12.30 11.04 14.19
N SER A 121 -13.52 10.52 14.29
CA SER A 121 -13.83 9.12 14.05
C SER A 121 -13.57 8.71 12.59
N ALA A 122 -13.99 9.54 11.62
CA ALA A 122 -13.66 9.35 10.21
C ALA A 122 -12.14 9.37 9.95
N LEU A 123 -11.41 10.27 10.60
CA LEU A 123 -9.94 10.31 10.53
C LEU A 123 -9.30 9.03 11.07
N SER A 124 -9.80 8.47 12.17
CA SER A 124 -9.33 7.17 12.69
C SER A 124 -9.50 6.06 11.66
N GLN A 125 -10.68 5.97 11.04
CA GLN A 125 -10.95 4.96 10.00
C GLN A 125 -10.03 5.12 8.79
N ILE A 126 -9.75 6.36 8.36
CA ILE A 126 -8.81 6.63 7.27
C ILE A 126 -7.37 6.27 7.66
N ALA A 127 -6.98 6.51 8.92
CA ALA A 127 -5.66 6.12 9.44
C ALA A 127 -5.50 4.60 9.48
N GLU A 128 -6.52 3.87 9.94
CA GLU A 128 -6.57 2.40 9.93
C GLU A 128 -6.49 1.86 8.49
N ALA A 129 -7.23 2.46 7.54
CA ALA A 129 -7.13 2.11 6.13
C ALA A 129 -5.71 2.37 5.56
N THR A 130 -5.05 3.45 6.00
CA THR A 130 -3.66 3.75 5.62
C THR A 130 -2.70 2.67 6.13
N GLN A 131 -2.90 2.17 7.36
CA GLN A 131 -2.11 1.06 7.91
C GLN A 131 -2.29 -0.22 7.08
N LEU A 132 -3.53 -0.55 6.70
CA LEU A 132 -3.84 -1.70 5.84
C LEU A 132 -3.19 -1.57 4.46
N LEU A 133 -3.19 -0.37 3.85
CA LEU A 133 -2.51 -0.12 2.58
C LEU A 133 -0.99 -0.23 2.70
N ALA A 134 -0.41 0.21 3.82
CA ALA A 134 1.03 0.07 4.07
C ALA A 134 1.44 -1.41 4.21
N ASP A 135 0.67 -2.22 4.95
CA ASP A 135 0.88 -3.67 5.00
C ASP A 135 0.66 -4.32 3.63
N HIS A 136 -0.35 -3.88 2.86
CA HIS A 136 -0.55 -4.39 1.51
C HIS A 136 0.66 -4.13 0.61
N GLN A 137 1.28 -2.94 0.71
CA GLN A 137 2.51 -2.63 -0.02
C GLN A 137 3.67 -3.55 0.36
N TYR A 138 3.77 -3.91 1.64
CA TYR A 138 4.72 -4.88 2.13
C TYR A 138 4.45 -6.29 1.54
N ARG A 139 3.19 -6.74 1.55
CA ARG A 139 2.79 -8.02 0.93
C ARG A 139 3.04 -8.08 -0.57
N LEU A 140 2.81 -7.00 -1.31
CA LEU A 140 3.16 -6.90 -2.73
C LEU A 140 4.69 -7.04 -2.94
N SER A 141 5.48 -6.47 -2.03
CA SER A 141 6.94 -6.60 -2.05
C SER A 141 7.39 -8.05 -1.78
N LEU A 142 6.74 -8.76 -0.86
CA LEU A 142 6.96 -10.19 -0.62
C LEU A 142 6.60 -11.04 -1.85
N ALA A 143 5.44 -10.79 -2.46
CA ALA A 143 4.99 -11.53 -3.64
C ALA A 143 5.97 -11.35 -4.82
N ARG A 144 6.42 -10.12 -5.06
CA ARG A 144 7.41 -9.81 -6.10
C ARG A 144 8.77 -10.44 -5.80
N ARG A 145 9.21 -10.44 -4.54
CA ARG A 145 10.43 -11.13 -4.10
C ARG A 145 10.37 -12.63 -4.37
N ALA A 146 9.31 -13.29 -3.93
CA ALA A 146 9.12 -14.72 -4.13
C ALA A 146 9.14 -15.09 -5.62
N PHE A 147 8.60 -14.22 -6.46
CA PHE A 147 8.60 -14.40 -7.91
C PHE A 147 9.99 -14.25 -8.56
N ILE A 148 10.78 -13.27 -8.13
CA ILE A 148 12.11 -13.01 -8.69
C ILE A 148 13.18 -13.97 -8.15
N LYS A 149 12.99 -14.50 -6.93
CA LYS A 149 13.98 -15.36 -6.24
C LYS A 149 14.44 -16.58 -7.07
N PRO A 150 13.57 -17.35 -7.76
CA PRO A 150 14.01 -18.42 -8.64
C PRO A 150 14.95 -17.94 -9.77
N ALA A 151 14.70 -16.77 -10.35
CA ALA A 151 15.55 -16.20 -11.39
C ALA A 151 16.93 -15.75 -10.85
N LEU A 152 17.00 -15.36 -9.57
CA LEU A 152 18.25 -15.05 -8.87
C LEU A 152 19.10 -16.30 -8.60
N ASN A 153 18.47 -17.42 -8.27
CA ASN A 153 19.14 -18.69 -8.03
C ASN A 153 19.79 -19.24 -9.31
N LEU A 154 19.16 -19.04 -10.47
CA LEU A 154 19.74 -19.36 -11.78
C LEU A 154 21.02 -18.56 -12.09
N LEU A 155 21.20 -17.39 -11.48
CA LEU A 155 22.39 -16.54 -11.61
C LEU A 155 23.48 -16.86 -10.57
N GLY A 156 23.32 -17.90 -9.75
CA GLY A 156 24.31 -18.31 -8.74
C GLY A 156 24.48 -17.32 -7.58
N LYS A 157 23.57 -16.35 -7.41
CA LYS A 157 23.68 -15.33 -6.35
C LYS A 157 22.80 -15.68 -5.16
N SER A 158 23.40 -16.44 -4.23
CA SER A 158 22.88 -16.78 -2.90
C SER A 158 22.96 -15.69 -1.79
N PRO A 159 23.01 -14.36 -2.01
CA PRO A 159 22.79 -13.39 -0.91
C PRO A 159 21.31 -13.08 -0.65
N ALA A 160 20.40 -13.46 -1.55
CA ALA A 160 18.99 -13.07 -1.49
C ALA A 160 18.25 -13.65 -0.27
N ASP A 161 18.81 -14.66 0.40
CA ASP A 161 18.21 -15.31 1.58
C ASP A 161 18.43 -14.52 2.89
N LEU A 162 19.46 -13.68 2.97
CA LEU A 162 19.87 -13.02 4.21
C LEU A 162 19.48 -11.53 4.29
N ALA A 163 18.96 -10.96 3.21
CA ALA A 163 18.59 -9.55 3.16
C ALA A 163 17.18 -9.32 3.77
N PRO A 164 17.04 -8.44 4.79
CA PRO A 164 15.74 -7.86 5.16
C PRO A 164 15.00 -7.36 3.92
N ILE A 165 13.67 -7.29 3.89
CA ILE A 165 12.93 -6.83 2.68
C ILE A 165 13.35 -5.41 2.26
N VAL A 166 13.75 -4.58 3.23
CA VAL A 166 14.40 -3.28 3.00
C VAL A 166 15.74 -3.45 2.27
N ALA A 167 16.58 -4.40 2.70
CA ALA A 167 17.84 -4.72 2.03
C ALA A 167 17.66 -5.45 0.68
N PHE A 168 16.58 -6.21 0.50
CA PHE A 168 16.17 -6.76 -0.80
C PHE A 168 15.81 -5.60 -1.74
N ARG A 169 15.10 -4.57 -1.26
CA ARG A 169 14.87 -3.32 -2.02
C ARG A 169 16.18 -2.60 -2.38
N HIS A 170 17.21 -2.67 -1.54
CA HIS A 170 18.57 -2.17 -1.86
C HIS A 170 19.33 -3.08 -2.83
N PHE A 171 19.09 -4.40 -2.86
CA PHE A 171 19.77 -5.33 -3.78
C PHE A 171 19.45 -5.05 -5.26
N PHE A 172 18.28 -4.48 -5.54
CA PHE A 172 17.90 -4.09 -6.90
C PHE A 172 18.31 -2.67 -7.30
N ARG A 173 18.51 -1.77 -6.32
CA ARG A 173 19.28 -0.54 -6.53
C ARG A 173 20.73 -0.96 -6.70
N GLY A 174 21.15 -1.26 -7.94
CA GLY A 174 22.52 -1.60 -8.26
C GLY A 174 23.47 -0.68 -7.50
N ARG A 175 24.46 -1.26 -6.81
CA ARG A 175 25.60 -0.51 -6.30
C ARG A 175 26.21 0.19 -7.52
N GLY A 176 26.08 1.52 -7.56
CA GLY A 176 27.09 2.34 -8.21
C GLY A 176 28.40 2.17 -7.47
#